data_AF-A0A388THP2-F1
#
_entry.id   AF-A0A388THP2-F1
#
_cell.length_a   1.000
_cell.length_b   1.000
_cell.length_c   1.000
_cell.angle_alpha   90.00
_cell.angle_beta   90.00
_cell.angle_gamma   90.00
#
_symmetry.space_group_name_H-M   'P 1'
#
loop_
_entity.id
_entity.type
_entity.pdbx_description
1 polymer ?
#
loop_
_entity_poly.entity_id
_entity_poly.type
_entity_poly.pdbx_seq_one_letter_code
_entity_poly.pdbx_strand_id
1 'polypeptide(L)'
;MNIAVDGRLCLKMDIEGSELEALTGAAETIKRYRPELAICVYHRGNDLVEVPRYIKSLNPNYKCLLGGGLHLICYAHCAEPDNF
;
A
#
# COMPACT_ATOMS: atom_id res chain seq x y z
N MET A 1 -23.16 8.48 23.20
CA MET A 1 -22.34 9.03 22.09
C MET A 1 -22.17 7.90 21.08
N ASN A 2 -22.85 7.96 19.94
CA ASN A 2 -22.68 6.95 18.89
C ASN A 2 -21.55 7.41 17.97
N ILE A 3 -20.46 6.65 17.94
CA ILE A 3 -19.40 6.83 16.96
C ILE A 3 -19.85 6.08 15.71
N ALA A 4 -20.11 6.80 14.63
CA ALA A 4 -20.29 6.17 13.32
C ALA A 4 -18.94 5.61 12.88
N VAL A 5 -18.90 4.32 12.54
CA VAL A 5 -17.71 3.69 11.96
C VAL A 5 -17.83 3.80 10.44
N ASP A 6 -17.12 4.74 9.87
CA ASP A 6 -16.86 4.86 8.43
C ASP A 6 -15.38 4.50 8.19
N GLY A 7 -15.08 3.75 7.14
CA GLY A 7 -13.75 3.22 6.92
C GLY A 7 -13.53 2.69 5.51
N ARG A 8 -12.31 2.88 5.01
CA ARG A 8 -11.83 2.28 3.76
C ARG A 8 -11.09 1.00 4.04
N LEU A 9 -11.14 0.06 3.08
CA LEU A 9 -10.32 -1.14 3.14
C LEU A 9 -8.84 -0.75 3.11
N CYS A 10 -8.06 -1.31 4.05
CA CYS A 10 -6.63 -1.05 4.17
C CYS A 10 -5.86 -2.38 4.26
N LEU A 11 -4.74 -2.47 3.54
CA LEU A 11 -3.75 -3.53 3.68
C LEU A 11 -2.47 -2.95 4.28
N LYS A 12 -2.22 -3.30 5.55
CA LYS A 12 -0.96 -3.00 6.25
C LYS A 12 -0.05 -4.22 6.20
N MET A 13 1.22 -4.05 5.84
CA MET A 13 2.22 -5.12 5.84
C MET A 13 3.50 -4.69 6.56
N ASP A 14 3.95 -5.52 7.48
CA ASP A 14 5.18 -5.40 8.26
C ASP A 14 5.59 -6.85 8.59
N ILE A 15 6.28 -7.50 7.64
CA ILE A 15 6.44 -8.96 7.57
C ILE A 15 7.88 -9.40 7.32
N GLU A 16 8.82 -8.65 7.90
CA GLU A 16 10.24 -9.00 8.01
C GLU A 16 10.87 -9.34 6.65
N GLY A 17 10.62 -8.50 5.65
CA GLY A 17 11.23 -8.58 4.32
C GLY A 17 10.40 -9.36 3.29
N SER A 18 9.23 -9.90 3.65
CA SER A 18 8.38 -10.63 2.69
C SER A 18 7.35 -9.74 1.98
N GLU A 19 7.50 -8.41 2.05
CA GLU A 19 6.50 -7.43 1.59
C GLU A 19 6.20 -7.56 0.10
N LEU A 20 7.23 -7.71 -0.74
CA LEU A 20 7.05 -7.82 -2.19
C LEU A 20 6.36 -9.14 -2.58
N GLU A 21 6.72 -10.24 -1.92
CA GLU A 21 6.12 -11.55 -2.10
C GLU A 21 4.65 -11.55 -1.66
N ALA A 22 4.32 -10.92 -0.53
CA ALA A 22 2.95 -10.78 -0.06
C ALA A 22 2.11 -9.87 -0.96
N LEU A 23 2.67 -8.74 -1.42
CA LEU A 23 2.02 -7.89 -2.42
C LEU A 23 1.76 -8.67 -3.72
N THR A 24 2.68 -9.54 -4.12
CA THR A 24 2.53 -10.39 -5.31
C THR A 24 1.39 -11.39 -5.12
N GLY A 25 1.32 -12.05 -3.96
CA GLY A 25 0.19 -12.92 -3.63
C GLY A 25 -1.16 -12.19 -3.53
N ALA A 26 -1.13 -10.90 -3.15
CA ALA A 26 -2.32 -10.06 -3.03
C ALA A 26 -2.70 -9.30 -4.31
N ALA A 27 -1.99 -9.49 -5.43
CA ALA A 27 -2.12 -8.67 -6.64
C ALA A 27 -3.57 -8.54 -7.13
N GLU A 28 -4.32 -9.64 -7.23
CA GLU A 28 -5.72 -9.62 -7.70
C GLU A 28 -6.66 -8.89 -6.73
N THR A 29 -6.41 -9.02 -5.42
CA THR A 29 -7.14 -8.28 -4.37
C THR A 29 -6.88 -6.78 -4.50
N ILE A 30 -5.62 -6.38 -4.68
CA ILE A 30 -5.21 -4.98 -4.81
C ILE A 30 -5.81 -4.34 -6.07
N LYS A 31 -5.78 -5.04 -7.21
CA LYS A 31 -6.40 -4.57 -8.46
C LYS A 31 -7.91 -4.40 -8.34
N ARG A 32 -8.58 -5.38 -7.72
CA ARG A 32 -10.05 -5.42 -7.62
C ARG A 32 -10.60 -4.39 -6.65
N TYR A 33 -10.06 -4.33 -5.44
CA TYR A 33 -10.63 -3.52 -4.35
C TYR A 33 -9.94 -2.19 -4.13
N ARG A 34 -8.77 -1.98 -4.76
CA ARG A 34 -7.99 -0.73 -4.67
C ARG A 34 -7.82 -0.21 -3.23
N PRO A 35 -7.44 -1.07 -2.26
CA PRO A 35 -7.37 -0.67 -0.87
C PRO A 35 -6.30 0.40 -0.65
N GLU A 36 -6.42 1.14 0.45
CA GLU A 36 -5.29 1.91 0.97
C GLU A 36 -4.17 0.93 1.35
N LEU A 37 -2.92 1.24 1.00
CA LEU A 37 -1.76 0.40 1.32
C LEU A 37 -0.85 1.11 2.31
N ALA A 38 -0.38 0.40 3.33
CA ALA A 38 0.64 0.86 4.27
C ALA A 38 1.71 -0.24 4.41
N ILE A 39 2.75 -0.17 3.58
CA ILE A 39 3.73 -1.24 3.41
C ILE A 39 5.07 -0.83 4.01
N CYS A 40 5.60 -1.63 4.92
CA CYS A 40 6.94 -1.46 5.45
C CYS A 40 8.00 -1.55 4.33
N VAL A 41 9.00 -0.68 4.36
CA VAL A 41 10.04 -0.61 3.31
C VAL A 41 11.46 -0.46 3.87
N TYR A 42 11.70 -0.87 5.12
CA TYR A 42 13.03 -0.83 5.74
C TYR A 42 13.71 -2.20 5.90
N HIS A 43 13.00 -3.31 5.66
CA HIS A 43 13.52 -4.66 5.91
C HIS A 43 14.60 -5.08 4.91
N ARG A 44 14.47 -4.69 3.65
CA ARG A 44 15.51 -4.89 2.62
C ARG A 44 15.91 -3.56 2.00
N GLY A 45 17.19 -3.43 1.65
CA GLY A 45 17.74 -2.17 1.09
C GLY A 45 17.05 -1.71 -0.21
N ASN A 46 16.43 -2.63 -0.95
CA ASN A 46 15.75 -2.31 -2.22
C ASN A 46 14.24 -2.09 -2.08
N ASP A 47 13.63 -2.36 -0.91
CA ASP A 47 12.18 -2.25 -0.72
C ASP A 47 11.67 -0.83 -0.98
N LEU A 48 12.47 0.16 -0.60
CA LEU A 48 12.27 1.59 -0.88
C LEU A 48 11.95 1.90 -2.34
N VAL A 49 12.46 1.09 -3.27
CA VAL A 49 12.28 1.28 -4.72
C VAL A 49 11.32 0.24 -5.28
N GLU A 50 11.46 -1.03 -4.90
CA GLU A 50 10.70 -2.12 -5.51
C GLU A 50 9.24 -2.15 -5.09
N VAL A 51 8.95 -1.88 -3.82
CA VAL A 51 7.57 -1.84 -3.32
C VAL A 51 6.74 -0.78 -4.06
N PRO A 52 7.11 0.52 -4.09
CA PRO A 52 6.32 1.51 -4.81
C PRO A 52 6.29 1.27 -6.32
N ARG A 53 7.39 0.75 -6.91
CA ARG A 53 7.43 0.37 -8.34
C ARG A 53 6.44 -0.75 -8.64
N TYR A 54 6.37 -1.77 -7.79
CA TYR A 54 5.47 -2.90 -7.95
C TYR A 54 4.01 -2.47 -7.78
N ILE A 55 3.69 -1.69 -6.73
CA ILE A 55 2.35 -1.14 -6.51
C ILE A 55 1.85 -0.36 -7.75
N LYS A 56 2.69 0.51 -8.33
CA LYS A 56 2.35 1.26 -9.54
C LYS A 56 2.18 0.36 -10.78
N SER A 57 2.88 -0.77 -10.84
CA SER A 57 2.70 -1.76 -11.91
C SER A 57 1.35 -2.48 -11.81
N LEU A 58 0.81 -2.65 -10.60
CA LEU A 58 -0.53 -3.19 -10.39
C LEU A 58 -1.64 -2.21 -10.80
N ASN A 59 -1.44 -0.93 -10.51
CA ASN A 59 -2.33 0.15 -10.96
C ASN A 59 -1.57 1.50 -10.95
N PRO A 60 -1.43 2.18 -12.11
CA PRO A 60 -0.69 3.43 -12.21
C PRO A 60 -1.33 4.60 -11.45
N ASN A 61 -2.60 4.48 -11.03
CA ASN A 61 -3.31 5.53 -10.28
C ASN A 61 -2.95 5.54 -8.78
N TYR A 62 -2.15 4.59 -8.30
CA TYR A 62 -1.59 4.66 -6.94
C TYR A 62 -0.57 5.80 -6.81
N LYS A 63 -0.86 6.72 -5.89
CA LYS A 63 0.08 7.74 -5.42
C LYS A 63 0.78 7.21 -4.18
N CYS A 64 2.10 7.07 -4.25
CA CYS A 64 2.93 6.56 -3.16
C CYS A 64 3.60 7.72 -2.42
N LEU A 65 3.56 7.68 -1.09
CA LEU A 65 4.23 8.62 -0.19
C LEU A 65 5.05 7.82 0.82
N LEU A 66 6.30 8.22 1.01
CA LEU A 66 7.14 7.67 2.08
C LEU A 66 6.94 8.50 3.35
N GLY A 67 6.77 7.81 4.47
CA GLY A 67 6.63 8.44 5.76
C GLY A 67 6.79 7.43 6.88
N GLY A 68 6.71 7.91 8.12
CA GLY A 68 7.04 7.11 9.29
C GLY A 68 8.41 7.49 9.85
N GLY A 69 8.65 7.05 11.08
CA GLY A 69 9.90 7.27 11.79
C GLY A 69 10.78 6.02 11.71
N LEU A 70 10.92 5.32 12.83
CA LEU A 70 11.68 4.08 12.91
C LEU A 70 11.18 3.02 11.92
N HIS A 71 9.85 2.92 11.75
CA HIS A 71 9.25 2.02 10.77
C HIS A 71 8.91 2.84 9.53
N LEU A 72 9.85 2.86 8.57
CA LEU A 72 9.65 3.56 7.31
C LEU A 72 8.59 2.81 6.48
N ILE A 73 7.55 3.53 6.07
CA ILE A 73 6.37 2.99 5.41
C ILE A 73 6.14 3.71 4.07
N CYS A 74 5.85 2.92 3.04
CA CYS A 74 5.25 3.35 1.80
C CYS A 74 3.73 3.33 1.93
N TYR A 75 3.12 4.50 2.04
CA TYR A 75 1.68 4.68 1.95
C TYR A 75 1.29 4.80 0.49
N ALA A 76 0.30 4.04 0.03
CA ALA A 76 -0.23 4.17 -1.32
C ALA A 76 -1.75 4.33 -1.32
N HIS A 77 -2.21 5.41 -1.96
CA HIS A 77 -3.61 5.72 -2.17
C HIS A 77 -3.93 5.66 -3.67
N CYS A 78 -4.92 4.87 -4.07
CA CYS A 78 -5.39 4.85 -5.44
C CYS A 78 -6.38 5.99 -5.65
N ALA A 79 -6.00 7.00 -6.43
CA ALA A 79 -6.97 8.00 -6.86
C ALA A 79 -8.06 7.32 -7.67
N GLU A 80 -9.32 7.52 -7.32
CA GLU A 80 -10.42 7.19 -8.23
C GLU A 80 -10.28 8.10 -9.47
N PRO A 81 -10.55 7.60 -10.68
CA PRO A 81 -10.79 8.49 -11.80
C PRO A 81 -12.05 9.29 -11.44
N ASP A 82 -11.85 10.54 -11.04
CA ASP A 82 -12.82 11.61 -10.84
C ASP A 82 -14.29 11.13 -10.71
N ASN A 83 -14.76 10.91 -9.48
CA ASN A 83 -16.19 11.05 -9.22
C ASN A 83 -16.55 12.51 -9.53
N PHE A 84 -17.30 12.72 -10.62
CA PHE A 84 -18.02 13.97 -10.89
C PHE A 84 -18.98 14.31 -9.75
#